data_AF-R6UEZ3-F1
#
_entry.id   AF-R6UEZ3-F1
#
_cell.length_a   1.000
_cell.length_b   1.000
_cell.length_c   1.000
_cell.angle_alpha   90.00
_cell.angle_beta   90.00
_cell.angle_gamma   90.00
#
_symmetry.space_group_name_H-M   'P 1'
#
loop_
_entity.id
_entity.type
_entity.pdbx_description
1 polymer ?
#
loop_
_entity_poly.entity_id
_entity_poly.type
_entity_poly.pdbx_seq_one_letter_code
_entity_poly.pdbx_strand_id
1 'polypeptide(L)'
;MRQNYQSNRTVRQQPPGRFPNESDRTVKRIRKRKEKQTTHRMVLCGMIAAPAVIIISLVLLAKDCSGGTDALAGTWDFDGTTTYFFDGSGSGAMELPSISYDFTYTIDGNKLMIDYANESVRDSTYEFSTSGDTLTLIGGESTVGGTYELKRSSKK
;
A
#
# COMPACT_ATOMS: atom_id res chain seq x y z
N MET A 1 -35.18 18.97 99.38
CA MET A 1 -36.50 19.13 98.71
C MET A 1 -36.28 18.94 97.21
N ARG A 2 -37.05 18.05 96.56
CA ARG A 2 -36.96 17.75 95.12
C ARG A 2 -37.55 18.89 94.30
N GLN A 3 -36.96 19.22 93.15
CA GLN A 3 -37.70 19.41 91.88
C GLN A 3 -36.75 19.41 90.67
N ASN A 4 -37.26 18.81 89.60
CA ASN A 4 -36.63 18.60 88.30
C ASN A 4 -36.58 19.87 87.47
N TYR A 5 -35.54 20.02 86.63
CA TYR A 5 -35.74 20.50 85.26
C TYR A 5 -34.64 19.92 84.36
N GLN A 6 -35.06 19.27 83.27
CA GLN A 6 -34.18 18.63 82.31
C GLN A 6 -33.37 19.67 81.53
N SER A 7 -32.09 19.38 81.28
CA SER A 7 -31.25 20.12 80.34
C SER A 7 -30.47 19.14 79.46
N ASN A 8 -30.49 19.51 78.19
CA ASN A 8 -30.11 18.77 77.00
C ASN A 8 -28.60 18.50 76.85
N ARG A 9 -28.31 17.48 76.02
CA ARG A 9 -27.05 17.07 75.37
C ARG A 9 -26.12 16.14 76.16
N THR A 10 -26.03 14.90 75.69
CA THR A 10 -24.78 14.28 75.16
C THR A 10 -25.14 12.91 74.58
N VAL A 11 -24.85 12.65 73.31
CA VAL A 11 -24.52 11.27 72.87
C VAL A 11 -23.33 11.34 71.92
N ARG A 12 -22.36 10.50 72.25
CA ARG A 12 -21.03 10.31 71.72
C ARG A 12 -21.02 9.01 70.89
N GLN A 13 -20.02 8.86 70.02
CA GLN A 13 -19.38 7.60 69.54
C GLN A 13 -19.69 7.09 68.11
N GLN A 14 -18.60 6.76 67.39
CA GLN A 14 -18.43 6.26 65.99
C GLN A 14 -18.79 4.76 65.83
N PRO A 15 -18.92 4.19 64.59
CA PRO A 15 -17.77 3.49 63.95
C PRO A 15 -17.80 3.47 62.37
N PRO A 16 -16.81 2.83 61.69
CA PRO A 16 -16.43 3.08 60.29
C PRO A 16 -17.12 2.17 59.27
N GLY A 17 -17.25 2.65 58.03
CA GLY A 17 -17.66 1.86 56.86
C GLY A 17 -17.21 2.55 55.58
N ARG A 18 -16.97 1.89 54.44
CA ARG A 18 -17.12 0.50 54.02
C ARG A 18 -16.33 0.41 52.70
N PHE A 19 -15.51 -0.62 52.51
CA PHE A 19 -14.79 -0.89 51.25
C PHE A 19 -15.76 -0.94 50.04
N PRO A 20 -15.46 -0.30 48.89
CA PRO A 20 -16.09 -0.65 47.63
C PRO A 20 -15.48 -1.95 47.09
N ASN A 21 -16.37 -2.84 46.70
CA ASN A 21 -16.19 -4.24 46.38
C ASN A 21 -15.67 -4.50 44.96
N GLU A 22 -14.94 -5.60 44.86
CA GLU A 22 -14.40 -6.18 43.64
C GLU A 22 -15.49 -6.95 42.87
N SER A 23 -16.45 -6.24 42.26
CA SER A 23 -17.47 -6.88 41.42
C SER A 23 -17.92 -6.12 40.16
N ASP A 24 -17.38 -4.93 39.87
CA ASP A 24 -17.73 -4.17 38.64
C ASP A 24 -16.69 -4.30 37.51
N ARG A 25 -15.94 -5.42 37.51
CA ARG A 25 -14.96 -5.77 36.47
C ARG A 25 -15.56 -6.27 35.14
N THR A 26 -16.88 -6.34 34.95
CA THR A 26 -17.42 -7.24 33.91
C THR A 26 -18.44 -6.66 32.92
N VAL A 27 -18.70 -5.35 32.85
CA VAL A 27 -19.80 -4.86 31.96
C VAL A 27 -19.43 -3.73 30.99
N LYS A 28 -18.25 -3.10 31.05
CA LYS A 28 -17.94 -1.99 30.11
C LYS A 28 -16.63 -2.12 29.33
N ARG A 29 -16.28 -3.35 28.95
CA ARG A 29 -15.23 -3.66 27.94
C ARG A 29 -15.71 -3.58 26.49
N ILE A 30 -16.96 -3.23 26.20
CA ILE A 30 -17.53 -3.42 24.86
C ILE A 30 -18.28 -2.16 24.37
N ARG A 31 -17.56 -1.06 24.10
CA ARG A 31 -17.89 -0.17 22.97
C ARG A 31 -16.75 0.82 22.71
N LYS A 32 -15.75 0.27 22.01
CA LYS A 32 -14.86 0.92 21.04
C LYS A 32 -14.67 2.43 21.20
N ARG A 33 -13.60 2.72 21.94
CA ARG A 33 -12.88 4.00 22.02
C ARG A 33 -12.58 4.58 20.63
N LYS A 34 -12.96 5.85 20.51
CA LYS A 34 -12.17 7.03 20.07
C LYS A 34 -11.76 7.08 18.59
N GLU A 35 -12.42 7.91 17.78
CA GLU A 35 -12.11 9.35 17.61
C GLU A 35 -10.62 9.60 17.33
N LYS A 36 -10.30 9.77 16.05
CA LYS A 36 -10.12 11.08 15.39
C LYS A 36 -8.79 11.74 15.78
N GLN A 37 -7.89 11.71 14.79
CA GLN A 37 -7.27 12.92 14.22
C GLN A 37 -6.60 13.87 15.21
N THR A 38 -5.26 13.87 15.23
CA THR A 38 -4.37 15.06 15.33
C THR A 38 -2.92 14.56 15.52
N THR A 39 -2.11 14.59 14.46
CA THR A 39 -1.01 15.55 14.23
C THR A 39 0.10 15.58 15.30
N HIS A 40 1.26 15.04 14.89
CA HIS A 40 2.64 15.49 15.11
C HIS A 40 3.14 15.92 16.50
N ARG A 41 4.35 15.39 16.80
CA ARG A 41 5.33 15.68 17.89
C ARG A 41 5.16 14.72 19.07
N MET A 42 6.15 13.98 19.54
CA MET A 42 7.58 14.26 19.63
C MET A 42 8.40 12.96 19.76
N VAL A 43 9.62 13.02 19.21
CA VAL A 43 10.75 12.08 19.19
C VAL A 43 10.98 11.29 20.49
N LEU A 44 11.30 10.00 20.37
CA LEU A 44 12.25 9.33 21.28
C LEU A 44 12.89 8.10 20.59
N CYS A 45 14.23 8.12 20.59
CA CYS A 45 15.12 7.09 20.10
C CYS A 45 14.80 5.68 20.60
N GLY A 46 14.91 4.70 19.70
CA GLY A 46 15.03 3.28 20.02
C GLY A 46 15.66 2.57 18.83
N MET A 47 16.95 2.25 18.94
CA MET A 47 17.75 1.56 17.93
C MET A 47 17.27 0.11 17.72
N ILE A 48 17.67 -0.46 16.58
CA ILE A 48 17.61 -1.88 16.14
C ILE A 48 16.50 -2.19 15.11
N ALA A 49 16.84 -2.06 13.82
CA ALA A 49 16.28 -2.87 12.71
C ALA A 49 17.12 -2.68 11.42
N ALA A 50 18.44 -2.88 11.50
CA ALA A 50 19.37 -2.42 10.46
C ALA A 50 19.63 -3.33 9.21
N PRO A 51 19.02 -4.51 8.98
CA PRO A 51 19.13 -5.16 7.66
C PRO A 51 17.89 -5.01 6.76
N ALA A 52 16.68 -4.84 7.31
CA ALA A 52 15.46 -4.73 6.50
C ALA A 52 15.32 -3.37 5.79
N VAL A 53 15.84 -2.31 6.42
CA VAL A 53 15.80 -0.94 5.86
C VAL A 53 16.72 -0.81 4.64
N ILE A 54 17.80 -1.60 4.53
CA ILE A 54 18.73 -1.55 3.39
C ILE A 54 18.06 -2.10 2.13
N ILE A 55 17.36 -3.23 2.22
CA ILE A 55 16.63 -3.81 1.10
C ILE A 55 15.48 -2.89 0.66
N ILE A 56 14.75 -2.31 1.62
CA ILE A 56 13.68 -1.35 1.33
C ILE A 56 14.26 -0.05 0.75
N SER A 57 15.45 0.39 1.16
CA SER A 57 16.10 1.58 0.58
C SER A 57 16.58 1.36 -0.86
N LEU A 58 16.97 0.15 -1.25
CA LEU A 58 17.22 -0.19 -2.67
C LEU A 58 15.93 -0.15 -3.49
N VAL A 59 14.79 -0.56 -2.92
CA VAL A 59 13.48 -0.51 -3.57
C VAL A 59 12.91 0.92 -3.61
N LEU A 60 13.20 1.76 -2.62
CA LEU A 60 12.63 3.12 -2.49
C LEU A 60 13.43 4.22 -3.19
N LEU A 61 14.73 4.04 -3.48
CA LEU A 61 15.51 5.04 -4.22
C LEU A 61 15.15 5.11 -5.73
N ALA A 62 14.27 4.23 -6.21
CA ALA A 62 13.74 4.27 -7.57
C ALA A 62 12.51 5.19 -7.74
N LYS A 63 11.97 5.75 -6.66
CA LYS A 63 10.74 6.56 -6.72
C LYS A 63 11.01 8.06 -6.80
N ASP A 64 12.03 8.46 -7.55
CA ASP A 64 12.24 9.86 -7.97
C ASP A 64 12.91 9.93 -9.35
N CYS A 65 12.20 9.45 -10.37
CA CYS A 65 12.30 10.00 -11.73
C CYS A 65 10.90 10.47 -12.16
N SER A 66 10.27 11.32 -11.34
CA SER A 66 8.98 11.94 -11.65
C SER A 66 9.16 13.11 -12.64
N GLY A 67 9.44 12.79 -13.91
CA GLY A 67 9.43 13.83 -14.96
C GLY A 67 10.13 13.54 -16.28
N GLY A 68 10.60 12.32 -16.53
CA GLY A 68 11.27 11.95 -17.79
C GLY A 68 10.40 10.99 -18.59
N THR A 69 10.37 11.20 -19.90
CA THR A 69 10.01 10.25 -20.98
C THR A 69 9.55 8.88 -20.49
N ASP A 70 8.35 8.46 -20.87
CA ASP A 70 7.84 7.12 -20.57
C ASP A 70 8.93 6.07 -20.84
N ALA A 71 9.34 5.37 -19.79
CA ALA A 71 10.45 4.42 -19.83
C ALA A 71 10.19 3.26 -20.81
N LEU A 72 8.92 3.01 -21.14
CA LEU A 72 8.49 2.02 -22.12
C LEU A 72 8.60 2.53 -23.55
N ALA A 73 8.70 3.84 -23.80
CA ALA A 73 8.68 4.39 -25.14
C ALA A 73 9.74 3.73 -26.04
N GLY A 74 9.30 3.34 -27.24
CA GLY A 74 10.09 2.65 -28.24
C GLY A 74 9.66 1.21 -28.48
N THR A 75 10.54 0.48 -29.14
CA THR A 75 10.28 -0.85 -29.68
C THR A 75 11.02 -1.92 -28.89
N TRP A 76 10.32 -3.01 -28.56
CA TRP A 76 10.82 -4.09 -27.71
C TRP A 76 10.58 -5.44 -28.40
N ASP A 77 11.65 -6.18 -28.65
CA ASP A 77 11.64 -7.53 -29.18
C ASP A 77 11.42 -8.52 -28.05
N PHE A 78 10.39 -9.36 -28.15
CA PHE A 78 10.07 -10.36 -27.13
C PHE A 78 10.78 -11.70 -27.39
N ASP A 79 10.76 -12.18 -28.63
CA ASP A 79 11.26 -13.52 -28.98
C ASP A 79 11.88 -13.57 -30.40
N GLY A 80 12.23 -12.42 -30.98
CA GLY A 80 12.71 -12.31 -32.36
C GLY A 80 11.60 -12.29 -33.41
N THR A 81 10.36 -12.63 -33.03
CA THR A 81 9.20 -12.72 -33.92
C THR A 81 8.14 -11.69 -33.54
N THR A 82 7.87 -11.56 -32.25
CA THR A 82 6.87 -10.67 -31.66
C THR A 82 7.56 -9.42 -31.17
N THR A 83 7.10 -8.26 -31.62
CA THR A 83 7.62 -6.96 -31.23
C THR A 83 6.51 -6.13 -30.58
N TYR A 84 6.83 -5.44 -29.49
CA TYR A 84 5.94 -4.50 -28.82
C TYR A 84 6.44 -3.08 -29.07
N PHE A 85 5.56 -2.21 -29.53
CA PHE A 85 5.83 -0.79 -29.69
C PHE A 85 5.00 0.00 -28.67
N PHE A 86 5.65 0.92 -27.96
CA PHE A 86 4.99 1.89 -27.08
C PHE A 86 5.34 3.30 -27.56
N ASP A 87 4.33 4.14 -27.79
CA ASP A 87 4.50 5.49 -28.32
C ASP A 87 4.99 6.51 -27.27
N GLY A 88 4.95 6.15 -25.99
CA GLY A 88 5.29 7.03 -24.87
C GLY A 88 4.16 7.99 -24.46
N SER A 89 2.98 7.87 -25.06
CA SER A 89 1.80 8.70 -24.84
C SER A 89 0.54 7.92 -24.45
N GLY A 90 0.63 6.59 -24.41
CA GLY A 90 -0.44 5.68 -23.96
C GLY A 90 -1.02 4.80 -25.07
N SER A 91 -0.40 4.77 -26.25
CA SER A 91 -0.78 3.87 -27.36
C SER A 91 0.36 2.97 -27.77
N GLY A 92 0.05 1.76 -28.23
CA GLY A 92 1.06 0.84 -28.70
C GLY A 92 0.52 -0.22 -29.62
N ALA A 93 1.40 -1.10 -30.06
CA ALA A 93 1.06 -2.21 -30.94
C ALA A 93 1.90 -3.45 -30.61
N MET A 94 1.27 -4.62 -30.65
CA MET A 94 1.96 -5.91 -30.69
C MET A 94 2.03 -6.38 -32.14
N GLU A 95 3.22 -6.36 -32.71
CA GLU A 95 3.50 -6.71 -34.09
C GLU A 95 4.02 -8.14 -34.20
N LEU A 96 3.37 -8.92 -35.05
CA LEU A 96 3.79 -10.23 -35.52
C LEU A 96 4.08 -10.15 -37.03
N PRO A 97 4.75 -11.13 -37.64
CA PRO A 97 5.16 -11.05 -39.06
C PRO A 97 4.02 -10.81 -40.06
N SER A 98 2.79 -11.18 -39.72
CA SER A 98 1.64 -11.13 -40.63
C SER A 98 0.47 -10.31 -40.10
N ILE A 99 0.53 -9.84 -38.85
CA ILE A 99 -0.60 -9.15 -38.20
C ILE A 99 -0.08 -8.22 -37.11
N SER A 100 -0.79 -7.11 -36.89
CA SER A 100 -0.56 -6.19 -35.79
C SER A 100 -1.80 -6.09 -34.93
N TYR A 101 -1.61 -5.96 -33.62
CA TYR A 101 -2.68 -5.73 -32.65
C TYR A 101 -2.42 -4.42 -31.92
N ASP A 102 -3.25 -3.43 -32.22
CA ASP A 102 -3.22 -2.14 -31.53
C ASP A 102 -3.74 -2.28 -30.10
N PHE A 103 -3.13 -1.53 -29.20
CA PHE A 103 -3.55 -1.44 -27.81
C PHE A 103 -3.39 -0.03 -27.26
N THR A 104 -4.11 0.25 -26.18
CA THR A 104 -3.81 1.39 -25.31
C THR A 104 -3.17 0.89 -24.03
N TYR A 105 -2.41 1.74 -23.36
CA TYR A 105 -1.79 1.38 -22.10
C TYR A 105 -1.74 2.54 -21.10
N THR A 106 -1.74 2.17 -19.83
CA THR A 106 -1.58 3.10 -18.72
C THR A 106 -0.53 2.62 -17.75
N ILE A 107 0.25 3.55 -17.22
CA ILE A 107 1.26 3.29 -16.20
C ILE A 107 0.81 3.91 -14.87
N ASP A 108 0.68 3.07 -13.84
CA ASP A 108 0.50 3.50 -12.46
C ASP A 108 1.65 2.96 -11.60
N GLY A 109 2.63 3.82 -11.34
CA GLY A 109 3.86 3.42 -10.65
C GLY A 109 4.65 2.38 -11.46
N ASN A 110 4.75 1.16 -10.93
CA ASN A 110 5.39 0.03 -11.61
C ASN A 110 4.38 -0.90 -12.28
N LYS A 111 3.10 -0.53 -12.34
CA LYS A 111 2.06 -1.34 -13.00
C LYS A 111 1.81 -0.82 -14.40
N LEU A 112 1.84 -1.74 -15.35
CA LEU A 112 1.49 -1.53 -16.75
C LEU A 112 0.18 -2.26 -17.01
N MET A 113 -0.83 -1.52 -17.47
CA MET A 113 -2.10 -2.08 -17.93
C MET A 113 -2.17 -1.90 -19.44
N ILE A 114 -2.42 -2.98 -20.18
CA ILE A 114 -2.58 -3.00 -21.63
C ILE A 114 -4.00 -3.44 -21.96
N ASP A 115 -4.70 -2.64 -22.74
CA ASP A 115 -6.06 -2.88 -23.24
C ASP A 115 -6.01 -2.99 -24.76
N TYR A 116 -6.29 -4.19 -25.28
CA TYR A 116 -6.19 -4.47 -26.71
C TYR A 116 -7.47 -4.06 -27.43
N ALA A 117 -7.33 -3.33 -28.55
CA ALA A 117 -8.48 -2.97 -29.38
C ALA A 117 -9.17 -4.19 -30.01
N ASN A 118 -8.46 -5.30 -30.15
CA ASN A 118 -9.00 -6.56 -30.66
C ASN A 118 -9.53 -7.43 -29.50
N GLU A 119 -10.84 -7.62 -29.45
CA GLU A 119 -11.54 -8.38 -28.40
C GLU A 119 -11.13 -9.87 -28.29
N SER A 120 -10.47 -10.43 -29.32
CA SER A 120 -9.95 -11.80 -29.27
C SER A 120 -8.60 -11.91 -28.54
N VAL A 121 -7.95 -10.78 -28.27
CA VAL A 121 -6.72 -10.70 -27.47
C VAL A 121 -7.08 -10.28 -26.06
N ARG A 122 -6.47 -10.93 -25.07
CA ARG A 122 -6.77 -10.70 -23.67
C ARG A 122 -5.97 -9.52 -23.13
N ASP A 123 -6.68 -8.57 -22.52
CA ASP A 123 -6.08 -7.49 -21.75
C ASP A 123 -5.18 -8.01 -20.64
N SER A 124 -4.14 -7.23 -20.32
CA SER A 124 -3.08 -7.70 -19.46
C SER A 124 -2.64 -6.64 -18.46
N THR A 125 -2.28 -7.10 -17.27
CA THR A 125 -1.71 -6.26 -16.22
C THR A 125 -0.39 -6.85 -15.75
N TYR A 126 0.67 -6.06 -15.89
CA TYR A 126 2.02 -6.45 -15.53
C TYR A 126 2.56 -5.53 -14.44
N GLU A 127 3.44 -6.06 -13.60
CA GLU A 127 4.45 -5.22 -12.96
C GLU A 127 5.64 -5.12 -13.90
N PHE A 128 6.14 -3.93 -14.17
CA PHE A 128 7.25 -3.72 -15.10
C PHE A 128 8.46 -3.08 -14.43
N SER A 129 9.62 -3.34 -15.00
CA SER A 129 10.86 -2.62 -14.71
C SER A 129 11.71 -2.52 -15.98
N THR A 130 12.47 -1.44 -16.09
CA THR A 130 13.42 -1.24 -17.19
C THR A 130 14.84 -1.14 -16.65
N SER A 131 15.76 -1.83 -17.30
CA SER A 131 17.19 -1.79 -17.00
C SER A 131 17.97 -1.75 -18.31
N GLY A 132 18.43 -0.56 -18.69
CA GLY A 132 19.08 -0.30 -19.98
C GLY A 132 18.18 -0.69 -21.15
N ASP A 133 18.65 -1.66 -21.95
CA ASP A 133 17.93 -2.19 -23.11
C ASP A 133 17.06 -3.40 -22.78
N THR A 134 16.76 -3.66 -21.50
CA THR A 134 15.89 -4.76 -21.09
C THR A 134 14.64 -4.23 -20.39
N LEU A 135 13.48 -4.69 -20.84
CA LEU A 135 12.18 -4.52 -20.20
C LEU A 135 11.79 -5.86 -19.58
N THR A 136 11.49 -5.87 -18.30
CA THR A 136 10.97 -7.04 -17.61
C THR A 136 9.51 -6.80 -17.26
N LEU A 137 8.62 -7.70 -17.71
CA LEU A 137 7.19 -7.72 -17.39
C LEU A 137 6.89 -8.94 -16.52
N ILE A 138 6.30 -8.72 -15.36
CA ILE A 138 5.90 -9.77 -14.42
C ILE A 138 4.38 -9.83 -14.43
N GLY A 139 3.85 -10.93 -14.97
CA GLY A 139 2.42 -11.18 -15.06
C GLY A 139 1.80 -11.48 -13.69
N GLY A 140 0.76 -10.73 -13.33
CA GLY A 140 -0.06 -10.98 -12.13
C GLY A 140 -1.16 -12.02 -12.36
N GLU A 141 -2.05 -12.19 -11.37
CA GLU A 141 -3.18 -13.15 -11.38
C GLU A 141 -4.14 -13.00 -12.59
N SER A 142 -4.19 -11.83 -13.21
CA SER A 142 -5.04 -11.54 -14.38
C SER A 142 -4.39 -11.86 -15.73
N THR A 143 -3.13 -12.27 -15.76
CA THR A 143 -2.37 -12.62 -16.98
C THR A 143 -2.15 -14.14 -17.08
N VAL A 144 -1.52 -14.59 -18.17
CA VAL A 144 -1.03 -15.98 -18.29
C VAL A 144 0.02 -16.31 -17.21
N GLY A 145 0.53 -15.30 -16.50
CA GLY A 145 1.50 -15.43 -15.42
C GLY A 145 2.92 -15.65 -15.95
N GLY A 146 3.91 -15.27 -15.15
CA GLY A 146 5.32 -15.48 -15.46
C GLY A 146 6.11 -14.17 -15.58
N THR A 147 7.40 -14.32 -15.88
CA THR A 147 8.33 -13.22 -16.09
C THR A 147 8.76 -13.23 -17.55
N TYR A 148 8.52 -12.12 -18.23
CA TYR A 148 8.86 -11.91 -19.63
C TYR A 148 9.97 -10.87 -19.72
N GLU A 149 11.03 -11.18 -20.45
CA GLU A 149 12.09 -10.24 -20.74
C GLU A 149 12.03 -9.87 -22.21
N LEU A 150 11.94 -8.58 -22.50
CA LEU A 150 11.99 -8.03 -23.83
C LEU A 150 13.26 -7.20 -23.99
N LYS A 151 13.85 -7.22 -25.18
CA LYS A 151 15.05 -6.45 -25.50
C LYS A 151 14.70 -5.27 -26.38
N ARG A 152 15.31 -4.12 -26.12
CA ARG A 152 15.10 -2.93 -26.95
C ARG A 152 15.52 -3.26 -28.38
N SER A 153 14.59 -3.10 -29.31
CA SER A 153 14.82 -3.37 -30.72
C SER A 153 15.52 -2.18 -31.36
N SER A 154 16.57 -2.46 -32.12
CA SER A 154 17.26 -1.49 -32.97
C SER A 154 16.69 -1.44 -34.39
N LYS A 155 15.66 -2.24 -34.69
CA LYS A 155 15.00 -2.21 -36.00
C LYS A 155 14.36 -0.84 -36.17
N LYS A 156 14.74 -0.17 -37.25
CA LYS A 156 14.39 1.20 -37.62
C LYS A 156 13.49 1.18 -38.83
#